data_AF-A0A364NT40-F1
#
_entry.id   AF-A0A364NT40-F1
#
_cell.length_a   1.000
_cell.length_b   1.000
_cell.length_c   1.000
_cell.angle_alpha   90.00
_cell.angle_beta   90.00
_cell.angle_gamma   90.00
#
_symmetry.space_group_name_H-M   'P 1'
#
loop_
_entity.id
_entity.type
_entity.pdbx_description
1 polymer ?
#
loop_
_entity_poly.entity_id
_entity_poly.type
_entity_poly.pdbx_seq_one_letter_code
_entity_poly.pdbx_strand_id
1 'polypeptide(L)'
;MSFGQDGSGYGVYGQHFNANGSKAGGEFLINTTTASDQYQPSVTGLADGSFVATWQSLGQDGSGWGAYGQHFNANGTKIGGEFLINSAIANDQTQPSVTGLADGSFVATWQSLGQDGSGWGVYGQHFNADGTKIGGDFQISDVSLSNQMSPSVISLANGNLVVGYTDDSNNTNIRIQVFDTSLLPRDVVGTSGNDSIHGTTYSDRLDGGGGNDTLFGGGGSDTFHFGQNGGVDHVTDFKVGSAASGGDVLDIKDLLTNFGPGKDLHDYVQVTQSGANAVVSVDANGKDAAGANVWTQVAVLDNVTTTLDNLLGADAAHPQNIKAT
;
A
#
# COMPACT_ATOMS: atom_id res chain seq x y z
N MET A 1 1.09 -15.22 -23.43
CA MET A 1 0.03 -14.40 -24.04
C MET A 1 -0.51 -15.16 -25.25
N SER A 2 -1.82 -15.14 -25.45
CA SER A 2 -2.49 -15.83 -26.56
C SER A 2 -3.69 -15.00 -27.05
N PHE A 3 -3.87 -14.86 -28.36
CA PHE A 3 -4.94 -14.06 -28.97
C PHE A 3 -6.19 -14.91 -29.22
N GLY A 4 -7.35 -14.45 -28.75
CA GLY A 4 -8.66 -15.05 -29.03
C GLY A 4 -8.98 -16.34 -28.27
N GLN A 5 -8.08 -16.82 -27.41
CA GLN A 5 -8.27 -18.09 -26.70
C GLN A 5 -9.29 -18.00 -25.56
N ASP A 6 -9.48 -16.81 -24.97
CA ASP A 6 -10.50 -16.53 -23.95
C ASP A 6 -11.80 -15.96 -24.54
N GLY A 7 -11.89 -15.88 -25.87
CA GLY A 7 -13.04 -15.32 -26.58
C GLY A 7 -13.00 -13.81 -26.79
N SER A 8 -11.91 -13.11 -26.42
CA SER A 8 -11.72 -11.68 -26.69
C SER A 8 -10.37 -11.40 -27.38
N GLY A 9 -9.67 -10.33 -26.98
CA GLY A 9 -8.37 -9.95 -27.50
C GLY A 9 -7.27 -10.89 -27.01
N TYR A 10 -6.17 -10.33 -26.51
CA TYR A 10 -5.09 -11.11 -25.91
C TYR A 10 -5.40 -11.46 -24.46
N GLY A 11 -5.19 -12.72 -24.10
CA GLY A 11 -5.20 -13.20 -22.72
C GLY A 11 -3.81 -13.62 -22.23
N VAL A 12 -3.64 -13.69 -20.91
CA VAL A 12 -2.44 -14.17 -20.24
C VAL A 12 -2.63 -15.63 -19.84
N TYR A 13 -1.72 -16.48 -20.31
CA TYR A 13 -1.76 -17.92 -20.08
C TYR A 13 -0.44 -18.41 -19.51
N GLY A 14 -0.52 -19.41 -18.63
CA GLY A 14 0.61 -20.04 -17.96
C GLY A 14 0.75 -21.51 -18.35
N GLN A 15 1.99 -22.01 -18.32
CA GLN A 15 2.31 -23.43 -18.47
C GLN A 15 3.33 -23.80 -17.40
N HIS A 16 3.01 -24.78 -16.57
CA HIS A 16 3.98 -25.33 -15.63
C HIS A 16 4.92 -26.33 -16.31
N PHE A 17 6.16 -26.35 -15.85
CA PHE A 17 7.18 -27.29 -16.28
C PHE A 17 7.78 -27.98 -15.06
N ASN A 18 7.98 -29.29 -15.16
CA ASN A 18 8.76 -30.06 -14.19
C ASN A 18 10.23 -29.64 -14.28
N ALA A 19 11.03 -29.98 -13.25
CA ALA A 19 12.46 -29.68 -13.22
C ALA A 19 13.26 -30.25 -14.41
N ASN A 20 12.74 -31.29 -15.07
CA ASN A 20 13.34 -31.85 -16.29
C ASN A 20 12.90 -31.16 -17.60
N GLY A 21 12.13 -30.06 -17.51
CA GLY A 21 11.62 -29.30 -18.66
C GLY A 21 10.39 -29.89 -19.35
N SER A 22 9.81 -30.99 -18.85
CA SER A 22 8.54 -31.52 -19.37
C SER A 22 7.34 -30.73 -18.85
N LYS A 23 6.29 -30.60 -19.66
CA LYS A 23 5.05 -29.93 -19.25
C LYS A 23 4.40 -30.65 -18.07
N ALA A 24 4.09 -29.91 -17.01
CA ALA A 24 3.30 -30.36 -15.89
C ALA A 24 1.85 -29.90 -16.08
N GLY A 25 1.00 -30.76 -16.66
CA GLY A 25 -0.37 -30.39 -17.00
C GLY A 25 -0.50 -29.54 -18.26
N GLY A 26 -1.72 -29.05 -18.51
CA GLY A 26 -2.03 -28.18 -19.65
C GLY A 26 -1.72 -26.72 -19.38
N GLU A 27 -1.88 -25.91 -20.43
CA GLU A 27 -1.94 -24.46 -20.29
C GLU A 27 -3.19 -24.05 -19.52
N PHE A 28 -3.09 -22.97 -18.74
CA PHE A 28 -4.21 -22.42 -17.97
C PHE A 28 -4.25 -20.89 -18.09
N LEU A 29 -5.46 -20.32 -17.98
CA LEU A 29 -5.67 -18.88 -18.00
C LEU A 29 -5.25 -18.26 -16.67
N ILE A 30 -4.41 -17.23 -16.72
CA ILE A 30 -3.91 -16.49 -15.55
C ILE A 30 -4.91 -15.39 -15.17
N ASN A 31 -5.26 -14.51 -16.11
CA ASN A 31 -6.22 -13.43 -15.88
C ASN A 31 -7.63 -13.99 -15.60
N THR A 32 -8.41 -13.26 -14.80
CA THR A 32 -9.84 -13.51 -14.61
C THR A 32 -10.66 -12.62 -15.55
N THR A 33 -10.22 -11.37 -15.72
CA THR A 33 -10.83 -10.44 -16.67
C THR A 33 -10.44 -10.81 -18.08
N THR A 34 -11.40 -11.09 -18.95
CA THR A 34 -11.18 -11.48 -20.35
C THR A 34 -11.68 -10.43 -21.35
N ALA A 35 -12.20 -9.30 -20.88
CA ALA A 35 -12.64 -8.24 -21.79
C ALA A 35 -11.41 -7.50 -22.35
N SER A 36 -11.40 -7.24 -23.65
CA SER A 36 -10.31 -6.53 -24.34
C SER A 36 -8.98 -7.27 -24.23
N ASP A 37 -7.87 -6.53 -24.02
CA ASP A 37 -6.51 -7.05 -24.08
C ASP A 37 -5.86 -7.08 -22.69
N GLN A 38 -5.24 -8.22 -22.37
CA GLN A 38 -4.34 -8.44 -21.25
C GLN A 38 -2.94 -8.82 -21.77
N TYR A 39 -1.93 -8.02 -21.42
CA TYR A 39 -0.62 -8.01 -22.09
C TYR A 39 0.59 -7.94 -21.17
N GLN A 40 1.75 -8.22 -21.75
CA GLN A 40 3.08 -8.07 -21.15
C GLN A 40 3.20 -8.69 -19.75
N PRO A 41 3.02 -10.02 -19.64
CA PRO A 41 3.06 -10.66 -18.34
C PRO A 41 4.48 -10.72 -17.78
N SER A 42 4.59 -10.56 -16.47
CA SER A 42 5.77 -10.89 -15.67
C SER A 42 5.38 -11.89 -14.59
N VAL A 43 6.32 -12.71 -14.11
CA VAL A 43 6.06 -13.73 -13.09
C VAL A 43 7.26 -13.90 -12.18
N THR A 44 7.02 -14.08 -10.89
CA THR A 44 8.05 -14.39 -9.90
C THR A 44 7.55 -15.43 -8.90
N GLY A 45 8.46 -16.29 -8.42
CA GLY A 45 8.19 -17.21 -7.31
C GLY A 45 8.46 -16.54 -5.97
N LEU A 46 7.70 -16.90 -4.94
CA LEU A 46 7.88 -16.43 -3.57
C LEU A 46 8.55 -17.51 -2.70
N ALA A 47 9.05 -17.10 -1.52
CA ALA A 47 9.81 -17.96 -0.62
C ALA A 47 9.01 -19.17 -0.08
N ASP A 48 7.68 -19.07 -0.04
CA ASP A 48 6.78 -20.15 0.38
C ASP A 48 6.44 -21.14 -0.75
N GLY A 49 6.98 -20.93 -1.95
CA GLY A 49 6.74 -21.75 -3.15
C GLY A 49 5.52 -21.33 -3.98
N SER A 50 4.76 -20.33 -3.53
CA SER A 50 3.73 -19.67 -4.35
C SER A 50 4.36 -18.83 -5.46
N PHE A 51 3.54 -18.26 -6.35
CA PHE A 51 4.02 -17.34 -7.38
C PHE A 51 3.01 -16.23 -7.67
N VAL A 52 3.52 -15.07 -8.07
CA VAL A 52 2.72 -13.92 -8.50
C VAL A 52 2.97 -13.70 -9.99
N ALA A 53 1.89 -13.56 -10.75
CA ALA A 53 1.94 -13.11 -12.13
C ALA A 53 1.32 -11.71 -12.22
N THR A 54 1.94 -10.82 -13.01
CA THR A 54 1.46 -9.46 -13.27
C THR A 54 1.30 -9.23 -14.76
N TRP A 55 0.41 -8.35 -15.18
CA TRP A 55 0.17 -7.97 -16.58
C TRP A 55 -0.53 -6.61 -16.65
N GLN A 56 -0.58 -6.00 -17.83
CA GLN A 56 -1.41 -4.82 -18.07
C GLN A 56 -2.76 -5.21 -18.67
N SER A 57 -3.84 -4.55 -18.27
CA SER A 57 -5.21 -4.86 -18.70
C SER A 57 -5.92 -3.59 -19.22
N LEU A 58 -6.50 -3.65 -20.41
CA LEU A 58 -7.13 -2.51 -21.06
C LEU A 58 -8.58 -2.30 -20.59
N GLY A 59 -8.85 -1.15 -19.97
CA GLY A 59 -10.20 -0.68 -19.63
C GLY A 59 -10.80 -1.30 -18.37
N GLN A 60 -10.03 -2.10 -17.62
CA GLN A 60 -10.55 -2.83 -16.47
C GLN A 60 -10.79 -1.95 -15.23
N ASP A 61 -10.00 -0.89 -15.05
CA ASP A 61 -10.16 0.09 -13.97
C ASP A 61 -11.12 1.24 -14.33
N GLY A 62 -11.75 1.16 -15.51
CA GLY A 62 -12.60 2.21 -16.06
C GLY A 62 -11.85 3.31 -16.81
N SER A 63 -10.54 3.18 -17.00
CA SER A 63 -9.67 4.12 -17.71
C SER A 63 -8.97 3.43 -18.90
N GLY A 64 -7.72 3.78 -19.19
CA GLY A 64 -6.87 3.16 -20.20
C GLY A 64 -6.32 1.81 -19.75
N TRP A 65 -5.02 1.61 -19.88
CA TRP A 65 -4.35 0.42 -19.35
C TRP A 65 -4.13 0.54 -17.84
N GLY A 66 -4.44 -0.51 -17.08
CA GLY A 66 -4.05 -0.63 -15.67
C GLY A 66 -3.06 -1.79 -15.46
N ALA A 67 -2.24 -1.73 -14.42
CA ALA A 67 -1.35 -2.83 -14.01
C ALA A 67 -2.06 -3.75 -13.00
N TYR A 68 -2.11 -5.04 -13.29
CA TYR A 68 -2.84 -6.04 -12.52
C TYR A 68 -1.96 -7.21 -12.14
N GLY A 69 -2.37 -7.93 -11.10
CA GLY A 69 -1.72 -9.14 -10.64
C GLY A 69 -2.70 -10.20 -10.16
N GLN A 70 -2.20 -11.43 -10.08
CA GLN A 70 -2.85 -12.56 -9.44
C GLN A 70 -1.80 -13.40 -8.73
N HIS A 71 -2.10 -13.76 -7.48
CA HIS A 71 -1.30 -14.67 -6.67
C HIS A 71 -1.81 -16.11 -6.83
N PHE A 72 -0.89 -17.06 -6.82
CA PHE A 72 -1.17 -18.48 -7.04
C PHE A 72 -0.37 -19.34 -6.06
N ASN A 73 -1.00 -20.40 -5.57
CA ASN A 73 -0.30 -21.50 -4.93
C ASN A 73 0.69 -22.15 -5.91
N ALA A 74 1.66 -22.89 -5.40
CA ALA A 74 2.64 -23.66 -6.19
C ALA A 74 2.01 -24.59 -7.26
N ASN A 75 0.77 -25.05 -7.03
CA ASN A 75 0.03 -25.91 -7.94
C ASN A 75 -0.76 -25.15 -9.03
N GLY A 76 -0.72 -23.81 -9.05
CA GLY A 76 -1.44 -22.96 -10.00
C GLY A 76 -2.89 -22.64 -9.62
N THR A 77 -3.34 -23.02 -8.41
CA THR A 77 -4.63 -22.55 -7.90
C THR A 77 -4.51 -21.10 -7.42
N LYS A 78 -5.47 -20.26 -7.77
CA LYS A 78 -5.50 -18.83 -7.41
C LYS A 78 -5.61 -18.67 -5.89
N ILE A 79 -4.78 -17.79 -5.31
CA ILE A 79 -4.94 -17.27 -3.96
C ILE A 79 -5.59 -15.90 -4.10
N GLY A 80 -6.77 -15.73 -3.49
CA GLY A 80 -7.55 -14.51 -3.64
C GLY A 80 -8.03 -14.25 -5.07
N GLY A 81 -8.47 -13.02 -5.31
CA GLY A 81 -8.87 -12.55 -6.64
C GLY A 81 -7.72 -11.86 -7.37
N GLU A 82 -8.01 -11.48 -8.61
CA GLU A 82 -7.18 -10.54 -9.35
C GLU A 82 -7.20 -9.16 -8.67
N PHE A 83 -6.06 -8.49 -8.60
CA PHE A 83 -5.90 -7.23 -7.90
C PHE A 83 -5.20 -6.16 -8.74
N LEU A 84 -5.56 -4.90 -8.51
CA LEU A 84 -4.91 -3.74 -9.14
C LEU A 84 -3.60 -3.42 -8.42
N ILE A 85 -2.51 -3.31 -9.16
CA ILE A 85 -1.16 -3.04 -8.64
C ILE A 85 -0.99 -1.55 -8.36
N ASN A 86 -1.34 -0.69 -9.32
CA ASN A 86 -1.26 0.77 -9.20
C ASN A 86 -2.41 1.33 -8.34
N SER A 87 -2.23 2.54 -7.83
CA SER A 87 -3.30 3.31 -7.17
C SER A 87 -3.83 4.44 -8.06
N ALA A 88 -3.01 4.98 -8.97
CA ALA A 88 -3.44 5.97 -9.95
C ALA A 88 -4.35 5.33 -11.01
N ILE A 89 -5.52 5.93 -11.28
CA ILE A 89 -6.49 5.42 -12.26
C ILE A 89 -6.46 6.19 -13.58
N ALA A 90 -6.09 7.48 -13.55
CA ALA A 90 -6.11 8.29 -14.76
C ALA A 90 -5.01 7.87 -15.75
N ASN A 91 -5.34 7.89 -17.05
CA ASN A 91 -4.45 7.52 -18.16
C ASN A 91 -4.00 6.05 -18.08
N ASP A 92 -2.79 5.77 -18.57
CA ASP A 92 -2.25 4.43 -18.74
C ASP A 92 -1.18 4.10 -17.69
N GLN A 93 -1.26 2.90 -17.13
CA GLN A 93 -0.28 2.22 -16.30
C GLN A 93 0.08 0.89 -16.95
N THR A 94 1.34 0.75 -17.38
CA THR A 94 1.77 -0.32 -18.31
C THR A 94 3.10 -0.94 -17.90
N GLN A 95 3.50 -2.02 -18.59
CA GLN A 95 4.78 -2.72 -18.40
C GLN A 95 5.10 -3.14 -16.95
N PRO A 96 4.21 -3.89 -16.27
CA PRO A 96 4.51 -4.33 -14.92
C PRO A 96 5.63 -5.38 -14.90
N SER A 97 6.55 -5.24 -13.93
CA SER A 97 7.59 -6.20 -13.59
C SER A 97 7.50 -6.52 -12.10
N VAL A 98 7.77 -7.76 -11.70
CA VAL A 98 7.61 -8.20 -10.30
C VAL A 98 8.79 -9.02 -9.81
N THR A 99 9.17 -8.84 -8.54
CA THR A 99 10.21 -9.65 -7.87
C THR A 99 9.79 -10.01 -6.45
N GLY A 100 10.06 -11.26 -6.04
CA GLY A 100 9.90 -11.71 -4.66
C GLY A 100 11.07 -11.28 -3.78
N LEU A 101 10.78 -11.06 -2.49
CA LEU A 101 11.74 -10.72 -1.46
C LEU A 101 11.99 -11.90 -0.51
N ALA A 102 13.11 -11.85 0.22
CA ALA A 102 13.57 -12.94 1.07
C ALA A 102 12.65 -13.21 2.28
N ASP A 103 11.88 -12.22 2.70
CA ASP A 103 10.87 -12.33 3.76
C ASP A 103 9.51 -12.87 3.27
N GLY A 104 9.38 -13.15 1.97
CA GLY A 104 8.17 -13.66 1.33
C GLY A 104 7.25 -12.59 0.75
N SER A 105 7.50 -11.31 1.03
CA SER A 105 6.83 -10.18 0.38
C SER A 105 7.26 -10.07 -1.10
N PHE A 106 6.66 -9.15 -1.85
CA PHE A 106 7.06 -8.87 -3.23
C PHE A 106 6.90 -7.41 -3.62
N VAL A 107 7.68 -6.98 -4.61
CA VAL A 107 7.58 -5.63 -5.19
C VAL A 107 7.24 -5.75 -6.65
N ALA A 108 6.23 -4.97 -7.07
CA ALA A 108 5.92 -4.76 -8.48
C ALA A 108 6.28 -3.33 -8.87
N THR A 109 6.80 -3.17 -10.09
CA THR A 109 7.12 -1.87 -10.70
C THR A 109 6.40 -1.72 -12.03
N TRP A 110 5.96 -0.51 -12.37
CA TRP A 110 5.28 -0.20 -13.64
C TRP A 110 5.64 1.21 -14.10
N GLN A 111 5.27 1.55 -15.34
CA GLN A 111 5.32 2.93 -15.82
C GLN A 111 3.91 3.54 -15.82
N SER A 112 3.79 4.82 -15.45
CA SER A 112 2.51 5.53 -15.31
C SER A 112 2.54 6.86 -16.07
N LEU A 113 1.51 7.14 -16.87
CA LEU A 113 1.43 8.34 -17.71
C LEU A 113 0.84 9.54 -16.95
N GLY A 114 1.65 10.56 -16.72
CA GLY A 114 1.25 11.86 -16.17
C GLY A 114 1.09 11.91 -14.66
N GLN A 115 1.44 10.85 -13.93
CA GLN A 115 1.29 10.78 -12.48
C GLN A 115 2.26 11.70 -11.72
N ASP A 116 3.45 11.97 -12.28
CA ASP A 116 4.44 12.91 -11.73
C ASP A 116 4.24 14.36 -12.23
N GLY A 117 3.17 14.61 -12.99
CA GLY A 117 2.94 15.89 -13.66
C GLY A 117 3.75 16.10 -14.94
N SER A 118 4.45 15.07 -15.43
CA SER A 118 5.19 15.07 -16.70
C SER A 118 4.69 13.96 -17.66
N GLY A 119 5.60 13.31 -18.39
CA GLY A 119 5.30 12.20 -19.29
C GLY A 119 5.10 10.89 -18.54
N TRP A 120 5.75 9.83 -19.00
CA TRP A 120 5.80 8.57 -18.26
C TRP A 120 6.75 8.67 -17.06
N GLY A 121 6.32 8.23 -15.89
CA GLY A 121 7.17 8.03 -14.70
C GLY A 121 7.22 6.55 -14.30
N VAL A 122 8.25 6.16 -13.54
CA VAL A 122 8.41 4.79 -13.03
C VAL A 122 8.02 4.74 -11.56
N TYR A 123 7.18 3.77 -11.21
CA TYR A 123 6.61 3.60 -9.87
C TYR A 123 6.74 2.16 -9.41
N GLY A 124 6.66 1.97 -8.09
CA GLY A 124 6.62 0.67 -7.45
C GLY A 124 5.57 0.60 -6.35
N GLN A 125 5.20 -0.62 -5.98
CA GLN A 125 4.34 -0.94 -4.86
C GLN A 125 4.88 -2.18 -4.18
N HIS A 126 4.97 -2.09 -2.85
CA HIS A 126 5.35 -3.21 -2.00
C HIS A 126 4.09 -3.95 -1.55
N PHE A 127 4.14 -5.28 -1.53
CA PHE A 127 3.01 -6.13 -1.17
C PHE A 127 3.43 -7.18 -0.15
N ASN A 128 2.53 -7.45 0.78
CA ASN A 128 2.59 -8.64 1.62
C ASN A 128 2.53 -9.91 0.75
N ALA A 129 2.95 -11.04 1.33
CA ALA A 129 2.91 -12.34 0.65
C ALA A 129 1.49 -12.74 0.18
N ASP A 130 0.43 -12.22 0.82
CA ASP A 130 -0.97 -12.47 0.46
C ASP A 130 -1.52 -11.55 -0.65
N GLY A 131 -0.69 -10.65 -1.18
CA GLY A 131 -1.06 -9.69 -2.22
C GLY A 131 -1.72 -8.40 -1.72
N THR A 132 -1.80 -8.19 -0.40
CA THR A 132 -2.22 -6.88 0.14
C THR A 132 -1.10 -5.85 0.03
N LYS A 133 -1.46 -4.59 -0.29
CA LYS A 133 -0.48 -3.49 -0.43
C LYS A 133 0.11 -3.10 0.92
N ILE A 134 1.42 -2.95 0.97
CA ILE A 134 2.15 -2.32 2.07
C ILE A 134 2.39 -0.86 1.68
N GLY A 135 1.74 0.06 2.39
CA GLY A 135 1.81 1.50 2.09
C GLY A 135 1.27 1.87 0.70
N GLY A 136 1.62 3.08 0.25
CA GLY A 136 1.23 3.60 -1.06
C GLY A 136 2.22 3.31 -2.18
N ASP A 137 1.82 3.65 -3.41
CA ASP A 137 2.72 3.64 -4.57
C ASP A 137 3.90 4.58 -4.30
N PHE A 138 5.13 4.12 -4.53
CA PHE A 138 6.34 4.92 -4.41
C PHE A 138 6.94 5.23 -5.78
N GLN A 139 7.39 6.47 -5.97
CA GLN A 139 8.05 6.86 -7.21
C GLN A 139 9.51 6.37 -7.21
N ILE A 140 9.90 5.68 -8.28
CA ILE A 140 11.25 5.17 -8.51
C ILE A 140 12.04 6.19 -9.32
N SER A 141 11.50 6.66 -10.45
CA SER A 141 12.20 7.65 -11.26
C SER A 141 12.38 8.96 -10.49
N ASP A 142 13.55 9.57 -10.57
CA ASP A 142 13.74 10.94 -10.09
C ASP A 142 12.73 11.86 -10.81
N VAL A 143 12.11 12.81 -10.09
CA VAL A 143 11.15 13.77 -10.65
C VAL A 143 11.84 14.56 -11.76
N SER A 144 11.69 14.10 -13.00
CA SER A 144 12.42 14.59 -14.15
C SER A 144 11.45 14.75 -15.31
N LEU A 145 11.57 15.89 -15.99
CA LEU A 145 10.78 16.19 -17.18
C LEU A 145 11.01 15.09 -18.24
N SER A 146 9.97 14.76 -19.02
CA SER A 146 9.96 13.75 -20.10
C SER A 146 9.57 12.33 -19.64
N ASN A 147 10.02 11.29 -20.35
CA ASN A 147 9.53 9.92 -20.18
C ASN A 147 10.59 9.05 -19.49
N GLN A 148 10.17 8.31 -18.48
CA GLN A 148 10.88 7.18 -17.89
C GLN A 148 10.00 5.93 -18.03
N MET A 149 10.55 4.89 -18.64
CA MET A 149 9.76 3.79 -19.19
C MET A 149 10.44 2.44 -19.01
N SER A 150 9.67 1.37 -19.25
CA SER A 150 10.12 -0.02 -19.33
C SER A 150 10.90 -0.51 -18.11
N PRO A 151 10.32 -0.41 -16.89
CA PRO A 151 11.01 -0.84 -15.69
C PRO A 151 11.20 -2.34 -15.64
N SER A 152 12.33 -2.76 -15.08
CA SER A 152 12.61 -4.14 -14.70
C SER A 152 13.21 -4.16 -13.30
N VAL A 153 12.67 -5.01 -12.42
CA VAL A 153 13.08 -5.09 -11.01
C VAL A 153 13.61 -6.48 -10.67
N ILE A 154 14.68 -6.52 -9.87
CA ILE A 154 15.20 -7.73 -9.23
C ILE A 154 15.55 -7.48 -7.77
N SER A 155 15.40 -8.50 -6.92
CA SER A 155 15.96 -8.52 -5.57
C SER A 155 17.40 -9.03 -5.57
N LEU A 156 18.22 -8.44 -4.69
CA LEU A 156 19.60 -8.82 -4.44
C LEU A 156 19.68 -9.69 -3.19
N ALA A 157 20.72 -10.52 -3.10
CA ALA A 157 20.95 -11.40 -1.96
C ALA A 157 21.16 -10.65 -0.62
N ASN A 158 21.49 -9.36 -0.66
CA ASN A 158 21.61 -8.51 0.52
C ASN A 158 20.27 -7.88 0.94
N GLY A 159 19.16 -8.19 0.27
CA GLY A 159 17.84 -7.67 0.55
C GLY A 159 17.44 -6.45 -0.27
N ASN A 160 18.38 -5.76 -0.93
CA ASN A 160 18.08 -4.57 -1.72
C ASN A 160 17.39 -4.90 -3.05
N LEU A 161 16.75 -3.90 -3.65
CA LEU A 161 16.22 -3.99 -5.02
C LEU A 161 17.15 -3.28 -6.00
N VAL A 162 17.20 -3.80 -7.23
CA VAL A 162 17.72 -3.06 -8.38
C VAL A 162 16.59 -2.87 -9.37
N VAL A 163 16.36 -1.61 -9.76
CA VAL A 163 15.39 -1.26 -10.79
C VAL A 163 16.13 -0.61 -11.96
N GLY A 164 16.02 -1.21 -13.13
CA GLY A 164 16.50 -0.65 -14.39
C GLY A 164 15.35 -0.08 -15.21
N TYR A 165 15.53 1.09 -15.83
CA TYR A 165 14.52 1.71 -16.71
C TYR A 165 15.17 2.61 -17.76
N THR A 166 14.45 2.91 -18.85
CA THR A 166 14.88 3.89 -19.87
C THR A 166 14.48 5.31 -19.43
N ASP A 167 15.36 6.30 -19.63
CA ASP A 167 15.13 7.71 -19.28
C ASP A 167 15.44 8.61 -20.48
N ASP A 168 14.43 9.34 -20.96
CA ASP A 168 14.50 10.23 -22.12
C ASP A 168 14.77 11.70 -21.76
N SER A 169 14.96 12.04 -20.48
CA SER A 169 15.10 13.43 -20.00
C SER A 169 16.32 14.18 -20.58
N ASN A 170 17.40 13.47 -20.96
CA ASN A 170 18.63 14.05 -21.48
C ASN A 170 19.34 13.09 -22.47
N ASN A 171 18.65 12.75 -23.58
CA ASN A 171 18.99 11.65 -24.51
C ASN A 171 18.70 10.27 -23.88
N THR A 172 18.10 9.35 -24.64
CA THR A 172 17.66 8.03 -24.12
C THR A 172 18.84 7.28 -23.50
N ASN A 173 18.79 7.07 -22.19
CA ASN A 173 19.79 6.32 -21.43
C ASN A 173 19.13 5.18 -20.64
N ILE A 174 19.95 4.23 -20.20
CA ILE A 174 19.54 3.22 -19.20
C ILE A 174 19.92 3.75 -17.82
N ARG A 175 18.94 3.89 -16.94
CA ARG A 175 19.11 4.17 -15.52
C ARG A 175 19.03 2.87 -14.74
N ILE A 176 19.83 2.79 -13.67
CA ILE A 176 19.77 1.73 -12.69
C ILE A 176 19.77 2.40 -11.33
N GLN A 177 18.76 2.12 -10.52
CA GLN A 177 18.69 2.55 -9.14
C GLN A 177 18.71 1.33 -8.22
N VAL A 178 19.40 1.47 -7.10
CA VAL A 178 19.46 0.47 -6.03
C VAL A 178 18.67 1.02 -4.85
N PHE A 179 17.64 0.31 -4.44
CA PHE A 179 16.82 0.67 -3.28
C PHE A 179 17.16 -0.24 -2.12
N ASP A 180 17.50 0.34 -0.98
CA ASP A 180 17.47 -0.39 0.29
C ASP A 180 16.01 -0.69 0.62
N THR A 181 15.67 -1.97 0.76
CA THR A 181 14.28 -2.37 1.06
C THR A 181 13.83 -1.91 2.43
N SER A 182 14.76 -1.58 3.34
CA SER A 182 14.41 -0.96 4.62
C SER A 182 13.85 0.46 4.47
N LEU A 183 13.96 1.05 3.27
CA LEU A 183 13.45 2.38 2.95
C LEU A 183 12.15 2.32 2.14
N LEU A 184 11.63 1.13 1.81
CA LEU A 184 10.31 0.99 1.19
C LEU A 184 9.19 1.20 2.21
N PRO A 185 7.96 1.51 1.76
CA PRO A 185 6.81 1.52 2.65
C PRO A 185 6.72 0.23 3.48
N ARG A 186 6.35 0.38 4.75
CA ARG A 186 6.34 -0.67 5.77
C ARG A 186 4.95 -0.84 6.39
N ASP A 187 4.67 -2.07 6.81
CA ASP A 187 3.59 -2.42 7.71
C ASP A 187 4.25 -3.09 8.91
N VAL A 188 4.33 -2.38 10.03
CA VAL A 188 5.07 -2.81 11.22
C VAL A 188 4.12 -2.92 12.39
N VAL A 189 4.12 -4.09 13.02
CA VAL A 189 3.47 -4.33 14.32
C VAL A 189 4.56 -4.56 15.36
N GLY A 190 4.54 -3.79 16.44
CA GLY A 190 5.40 -3.96 17.60
C GLY A 190 5.07 -5.20 18.41
N THR A 191 5.69 -5.29 19.57
CA THR A 191 5.56 -6.40 20.51
C THR A 191 4.48 -6.10 21.54
N SER A 192 4.48 -6.84 22.67
CA SER A 192 3.60 -6.54 23.80
C SER A 192 4.29 -5.67 24.88
N GLY A 193 5.48 -5.16 24.59
CA GLY A 193 6.23 -4.27 25.47
C GLY A 193 6.45 -2.92 24.79
N ASN A 194 7.02 -1.97 25.53
CA ASN A 194 7.24 -0.63 25.01
C ASN A 194 8.30 -0.61 23.91
N ASP A 195 7.86 -0.35 22.68
CA ASP A 195 8.66 -0.35 21.47
C ASP A 195 8.97 1.06 20.97
N SER A 196 10.02 1.16 20.15
CA SER A 196 10.37 2.37 19.41
C SER A 196 10.39 2.05 17.94
N ILE A 197 9.33 2.44 17.23
CA ILE A 197 9.08 2.04 15.85
C ILE A 197 9.31 3.24 14.93
N HIS A 198 10.20 3.08 13.96
CA HIS A 198 10.51 4.09 12.96
C HIS A 198 10.04 3.62 11.58
N GLY A 199 9.20 4.44 10.96
CA GLY A 199 8.84 4.39 9.57
C GLY A 199 9.97 4.89 8.67
N THR A 200 9.60 5.31 7.48
CA THR A 200 10.45 5.61 6.34
C THR A 200 10.12 7.01 5.82
N THR A 201 10.53 7.33 4.58
CA THR A 201 10.13 8.57 3.92
C THR A 201 8.87 8.42 3.07
N TYR A 202 8.26 7.23 3.08
CA TYR A 202 7.04 6.91 2.35
C TYR A 202 5.91 6.57 3.33
N SER A 203 4.68 6.60 2.84
CA SER A 203 3.48 6.23 3.60
C SER A 203 3.57 4.84 4.20
N ASP A 204 3.72 4.77 5.52
CA ASP A 204 3.81 3.54 6.31
C ASP A 204 2.52 3.23 7.07
N ARG A 205 2.39 1.98 7.55
CA ARG A 205 1.44 1.57 8.57
C ARG A 205 2.21 1.12 9.81
N LEU A 206 2.00 1.79 10.94
CA LEU A 206 2.70 1.53 12.19
C LEU A 206 1.68 1.19 13.29
N ASP A 207 1.85 0.04 13.93
CA ASP A 207 1.09 -0.44 15.08
C ASP A 207 2.07 -0.74 16.21
N GLY A 208 1.89 -0.10 17.36
CA GLY A 208 2.74 -0.31 18.54
C GLY A 208 2.63 -1.73 19.11
N GLY A 209 1.49 -2.39 18.89
CA GLY A 209 1.14 -3.63 19.57
C GLY A 209 0.58 -3.35 20.96
N GLY A 210 1.19 -3.93 21.99
CA GLY A 210 0.83 -3.67 23.39
C GLY A 210 1.98 -3.02 24.13
N GLY A 211 1.69 -2.29 25.21
CA GLY A 211 2.69 -1.45 25.86
C GLY A 211 2.47 0.02 25.51
N ASN A 212 3.31 0.91 26.06
CA ASN A 212 3.27 2.32 25.71
C ASN A 212 4.43 2.60 24.75
N ASP A 213 4.10 2.79 23.48
CA ASP A 213 5.07 2.80 22.39
C ASP A 213 5.45 4.22 21.97
N THR A 214 6.56 4.33 21.23
CA THR A 214 6.97 5.58 20.57
C THR A 214 7.07 5.33 19.08
N LEU A 215 6.21 6.00 18.31
CA LEU A 215 6.04 5.84 16.87
C LEU A 215 6.56 7.09 16.15
N PHE A 216 7.40 6.87 15.13
CA PHE A 216 7.94 7.88 14.23
C PHE A 216 7.49 7.53 12.82
N GLY A 217 6.58 8.31 12.22
CA GLY A 217 6.11 8.08 10.85
C GLY A 217 7.20 8.35 9.82
N GLY A 218 7.93 9.45 10.00
CA GLY A 218 8.94 9.93 9.09
C GLY A 218 8.35 10.86 8.04
N GLY A 219 8.49 10.51 6.77
CA GLY A 219 7.91 11.26 5.65
C GLY A 219 6.80 10.45 4.98
N GLY A 220 5.89 11.12 4.30
CA GLY A 220 4.75 10.45 3.66
C GLY A 220 3.43 10.86 4.28
N SER A 221 2.41 10.04 4.07
CA SER A 221 1.11 10.09 4.74
C SER A 221 0.97 8.77 5.47
N ASP A 222 1.28 8.76 6.76
CA ASP A 222 1.42 7.53 7.54
C ASP A 222 0.11 7.14 8.23
N THR A 223 -0.06 5.86 8.50
CA THR A 223 -1.20 5.33 9.27
C THR A 223 -0.73 4.74 10.58
N PHE A 224 -1.08 5.39 11.68
CA PHE A 224 -0.84 4.88 13.04
C PHE A 224 -2.06 4.11 13.50
N HIS A 225 -1.92 2.81 13.69
CA HIS A 225 -3.00 1.92 14.09
C HIS A 225 -2.98 1.67 15.60
N PHE A 226 -4.16 1.73 16.21
CA PHE A 226 -4.34 1.50 17.64
C PHE A 226 -5.29 0.34 17.87
N GLY A 227 -4.79 -0.74 18.47
CA GLY A 227 -5.56 -1.95 18.78
C GLY A 227 -6.13 -1.99 20.20
N GLN A 228 -7.13 -2.86 20.43
CA GLN A 228 -7.85 -2.97 21.73
C GLN A 228 -6.98 -3.32 22.94
N ASN A 229 -5.80 -3.92 22.71
CA ASN A 229 -4.85 -4.29 23.77
C ASN A 229 -3.59 -3.41 23.78
N GLY A 230 -3.65 -2.27 23.07
CA GLY A 230 -2.59 -1.26 23.09
C GLY A 230 -2.51 -0.54 24.43
N GLY A 231 -1.38 0.11 24.67
CA GLY A 231 -1.26 1.09 25.75
C GLY A 231 -1.54 2.50 25.26
N VAL A 232 -0.83 3.46 25.84
CA VAL A 232 -0.90 4.87 25.44
C VAL A 232 0.37 5.19 24.66
N ASP A 233 0.21 5.30 23.34
CA ASP A 233 1.36 5.47 22.45
C ASP A 233 1.64 6.94 22.16
N HIS A 234 2.91 7.24 21.96
CA HIS A 234 3.37 8.56 21.55
C HIS A 234 3.66 8.55 20.05
N VAL A 235 2.96 9.41 19.31
CA VAL A 235 3.28 9.71 17.90
C VAL A 235 4.05 11.01 17.84
N THR A 236 5.28 10.95 17.37
CA THR A 236 6.27 12.02 17.60
C THR A 236 6.31 13.10 16.52
N ASP A 237 5.81 12.80 15.33
CA ASP A 237 5.89 13.63 14.13
C ASP A 237 4.56 13.73 13.35
N PHE A 238 3.44 13.43 14.01
CA PHE A 238 2.12 13.41 13.38
C PHE A 238 1.77 14.72 12.66
N LYS A 239 1.46 14.63 11.38
CA LYS A 239 1.14 15.75 10.51
C LYS A 239 -0.35 15.82 10.19
N VAL A 240 -1.02 16.85 10.71
CA VAL A 240 -2.42 17.14 10.37
C VAL A 240 -2.52 17.66 8.93
N GLY A 241 -3.51 17.17 8.18
CA GLY A 241 -3.75 17.59 6.80
C GLY A 241 -4.30 16.48 5.90
N SER A 242 -4.50 16.77 4.62
CA SER A 242 -4.94 15.74 3.66
C SER A 242 -3.80 14.82 3.27
N ALA A 243 -4.11 13.60 2.85
CA ALA A 243 -3.12 12.65 2.30
C ALA A 243 -2.31 13.26 1.14
N ALA A 244 -2.95 14.08 0.29
CA ALA A 244 -2.27 14.78 -0.82
C ALA A 244 -1.20 15.79 -0.35
N SER A 245 -1.34 16.31 0.87
CA SER A 245 -0.33 17.15 1.51
C SER A 245 0.65 16.36 2.39
N GLY A 246 0.56 15.03 2.40
CA GLY A 246 1.30 14.15 3.31
C GLY A 246 0.82 14.30 4.75
N GLY A 247 -0.49 14.32 4.99
CA GLY A 247 -1.06 14.30 6.33
C GLY A 247 -1.33 12.87 6.80
N ASP A 248 -1.18 12.61 8.09
CA ASP A 248 -1.20 11.27 8.67
C ASP A 248 -2.57 10.86 9.18
N VAL A 249 -2.78 9.56 9.38
CA VAL A 249 -4.06 8.97 9.76
C VAL A 249 -3.91 8.22 11.07
N LEU A 250 -4.83 8.48 12.00
CA LEU A 250 -5.06 7.66 13.18
C LEU A 250 -6.11 6.60 12.85
N ASP A 251 -5.71 5.34 12.73
CA ASP A 251 -6.60 4.20 12.52
C ASP A 251 -7.04 3.61 13.86
N ILE A 252 -8.24 3.99 14.27
CA ILE A 252 -8.88 3.63 15.55
C ILE A 252 -10.06 2.68 15.36
N LYS A 253 -10.29 2.18 14.15
CA LYS A 253 -11.48 1.39 13.80
C LYS A 253 -11.69 0.18 14.72
N ASP A 254 -10.61 -0.41 15.22
CA ASP A 254 -10.67 -1.62 16.07
C ASP A 254 -11.03 -1.28 17.52
N LEU A 255 -10.96 -0.01 17.92
CA LEU A 255 -11.32 0.48 19.26
C LEU A 255 -12.81 0.80 19.38
N LEU A 256 -13.51 0.98 18.26
CA LEU A 256 -14.90 1.41 18.24
C LEU A 256 -15.86 0.22 18.13
N THR A 257 -16.90 0.23 18.96
CA THR A 257 -17.98 -0.74 18.96
C THR A 257 -19.26 -0.08 18.47
N ASN A 258 -19.90 -0.66 17.46
CA ASN A 258 -21.13 -0.15 16.84
C ASN A 258 -21.02 1.25 16.18
N PHE A 259 -19.80 1.71 15.88
CA PHE A 259 -19.61 2.87 15.00
C PHE A 259 -19.96 2.49 13.55
N GLY A 260 -20.57 3.42 12.82
CA GLY A 260 -21.05 3.17 11.46
C GLY A 260 -21.92 4.31 10.91
N PRO A 261 -22.57 4.10 9.75
CA PRO A 261 -23.31 5.15 9.06
C PRO A 261 -24.35 5.85 9.95
N GLY A 262 -24.27 7.18 10.01
CA GLY A 262 -25.19 8.02 10.79
C GLY A 262 -24.83 8.22 12.26
N LYS A 263 -23.68 7.69 12.73
CA LYS A 263 -23.11 8.01 14.05
C LYS A 263 -22.17 9.21 13.95
N ASP A 264 -22.16 10.07 14.98
CA ASP A 264 -21.23 11.19 15.09
C ASP A 264 -19.96 10.72 15.81
N LEU A 265 -18.79 10.98 15.22
CA LEU A 265 -17.51 10.58 15.82
C LEU A 265 -17.21 11.36 17.11
N HIS A 266 -17.83 12.53 17.33
CA HIS A 266 -17.73 13.27 18.60
C HIS A 266 -18.26 12.51 19.81
N ASP A 267 -19.12 11.52 19.58
CA ASP A 267 -19.59 10.65 20.64
C ASP A 267 -18.54 9.60 21.03
N TYR A 268 -17.58 9.30 20.15
CA TYR A 268 -16.63 8.18 20.28
C TYR A 268 -15.18 8.64 20.47
N VAL A 269 -14.82 9.85 20.05
CA VAL A 269 -13.45 10.35 20.07
C VAL A 269 -13.41 11.71 20.74
N GLN A 270 -12.38 11.93 21.55
CA GLN A 270 -12.06 13.22 22.12
C GLN A 270 -10.59 13.53 21.88
N VAL A 271 -10.32 14.77 21.47
CA VAL A 271 -8.96 15.32 21.40
C VAL A 271 -8.86 16.47 22.39
N THR A 272 -7.91 16.39 23.32
CA THR A 272 -7.66 17.44 24.31
C THR A 272 -6.21 17.92 24.23
N GLN A 273 -5.98 19.22 24.48
CA GLN A 273 -4.63 19.75 24.50
C GLN A 273 -3.99 19.60 25.89
N SER A 274 -2.80 19.02 25.96
CA SER A 274 -1.96 18.92 27.15
C SER A 274 -0.59 19.53 26.89
N GLY A 275 -0.39 20.78 27.29
CA GLY A 275 0.81 21.54 26.94
C GLY A 275 0.96 21.67 25.42
N ALA A 276 2.10 21.24 24.87
CA ALA A 276 2.35 21.25 23.42
C ALA A 276 1.71 20.06 22.68
N ASN A 277 1.17 19.07 23.39
CA ASN A 277 0.72 17.80 22.83
C ASN A 277 -0.81 17.73 22.72
N ALA A 278 -1.30 17.01 21.72
CA ALA A 278 -2.70 16.63 21.62
C ALA A 278 -2.87 15.20 22.16
N VAL A 279 -3.83 15.00 23.07
CA VAL A 279 -4.17 13.70 23.66
C VAL A 279 -5.44 13.19 23.01
N VAL A 280 -5.37 12.00 22.43
CA VAL A 280 -6.48 11.31 21.78
C VAL A 280 -7.04 10.26 22.74
N SER A 281 -8.34 10.35 22.99
CA SER A 281 -9.09 9.41 23.81
C SER A 281 -10.30 8.88 23.07
N VAL A 282 -10.65 7.63 23.34
CA VAL A 282 -11.77 6.92 22.72
C VAL A 282 -12.78 6.48 23.78
N ASP A 283 -14.06 6.64 23.45
CA ASP A 283 -15.18 5.99 24.13
C ASP A 283 -15.75 4.91 23.20
N ALA A 284 -15.47 3.65 23.52
CA ALA A 284 -15.65 2.54 22.59
C ALA A 284 -17.10 2.34 22.15
N ASN A 285 -18.09 2.58 23.00
CA ASN A 285 -19.52 2.41 22.66
C ASN A 285 -20.22 3.73 22.27
N GLY A 286 -19.45 4.82 22.22
CA GLY A 286 -19.95 6.16 22.02
C GLY A 286 -20.76 6.66 23.21
N LYS A 287 -20.96 7.98 23.26
CA LYS A 287 -21.79 8.66 24.25
C LYS A 287 -23.12 7.94 24.45
N ASP A 288 -23.29 7.34 25.62
CA ASP A 288 -24.53 6.67 25.97
C ASP A 288 -25.61 7.70 26.35
N ALA A 289 -26.88 7.36 26.09
CA ALA A 289 -28.00 8.23 26.41
C ALA A 289 -28.27 8.35 27.92
N ALA A 290 -27.54 7.61 28.77
CA ALA A 290 -27.86 7.40 30.18
C ALA A 290 -26.65 7.29 31.14
N GLY A 291 -25.40 7.45 30.70
CA GLY A 291 -24.20 7.26 31.52
C GLY A 291 -23.10 8.29 31.22
N ALA A 292 -21.99 8.16 31.93
CA ALA A 292 -20.84 9.06 31.78
C ALA A 292 -19.92 8.49 30.70
N ASN A 293 -19.42 9.34 29.80
CA ASN A 293 -18.41 8.94 28.83
C ASN A 293 -17.22 8.25 29.53
N VAL A 294 -16.82 7.08 29.03
CA VAL A 294 -15.66 6.34 29.54
C VAL A 294 -14.50 6.55 28.58
N TRP A 295 -13.88 7.71 28.70
CA TRP A 295 -12.72 8.07 27.89
C TRP A 295 -11.49 7.25 28.27
N THR A 296 -11.01 6.44 27.33
CA THR A 296 -9.72 5.74 27.43
C THR A 296 -8.72 6.46 26.55
N GLN A 297 -7.61 6.91 27.13
CA GLN A 297 -6.53 7.51 26.36
C GLN A 297 -5.85 6.42 25.52
N VAL A 298 -5.58 6.71 24.25
CA VAL A 298 -5.00 5.75 23.30
C VAL A 298 -3.73 6.29 22.65
N ALA A 299 -3.64 7.61 22.47
CA ALA A 299 -2.46 8.22 21.87
C ALA A 299 -2.16 9.61 22.42
N VAL A 300 -0.89 9.99 22.33
CA VAL A 300 -0.38 11.34 22.50
C VAL A 300 0.31 11.74 21.20
N LEU A 301 -0.16 12.81 20.56
CA LEU A 301 0.50 13.42 19.41
C LEU A 301 1.44 14.50 19.94
N ASP A 302 2.74 14.22 19.92
CA ASP A 302 3.74 15.10 20.51
C ASP A 302 3.94 16.35 19.66
N ASN A 303 3.97 17.51 20.32
CA ASN A 303 4.13 18.83 19.68
C ASN A 303 3.07 19.15 18.61
N VAL A 304 1.92 18.49 18.64
CA VAL A 304 0.79 18.77 17.75
C VAL A 304 -0.25 19.62 18.49
N THR A 305 -0.66 20.72 17.86
CA THR A 305 -1.80 21.53 18.31
C THR A 305 -2.98 21.31 17.37
N THR A 306 -4.02 20.61 17.83
CA THR A 306 -5.18 20.26 17.00
C THR A 306 -6.44 20.04 17.83
N THR A 307 -7.57 19.89 17.16
CA THR A 307 -8.88 19.51 17.73
C THR A 307 -9.44 18.33 16.94
N LEU A 308 -10.49 17.68 17.44
CA LEU A 308 -11.16 16.63 16.67
C LEU A 308 -11.69 17.17 15.33
N ASP A 309 -12.34 18.34 15.33
CA ASP A 309 -12.82 18.99 14.11
C ASP A 309 -11.70 19.21 13.07
N ASN A 310 -10.50 19.59 13.52
CA ASN A 310 -9.36 19.75 12.61
C ASN A 310 -8.90 18.42 11.99
N LEU A 311 -8.94 17.32 12.76
CA LEU A 311 -8.59 15.99 12.27
C LEU A 311 -9.67 15.40 11.35
N LEU A 312 -10.93 15.75 11.57
CA LEU A 312 -12.03 15.40 10.66
C LEU A 312 -11.94 16.22 9.36
N GLY A 313 -11.49 17.48 9.44
CA GLY A 313 -11.48 18.40 8.32
C GLY A 313 -12.89 18.93 8.00
N ALA A 314 -13.06 19.49 6.80
CA ALA A 314 -14.31 20.13 6.41
C ALA A 314 -15.49 19.15 6.20
N ASP A 315 -15.20 17.86 6.08
CA ASP A 315 -16.17 16.80 5.85
C ASP A 315 -16.01 15.69 6.90
N ALA A 316 -16.89 15.70 7.91
CA ALA A 316 -16.89 14.69 8.96
C ALA A 316 -17.27 13.28 8.46
N ALA A 317 -17.85 13.13 7.28
CA ALA A 317 -18.11 11.83 6.66
C ALA A 317 -16.87 11.25 5.96
N HIS A 318 -15.90 12.10 5.62
CA HIS A 318 -14.64 11.75 4.98
C HIS A 318 -13.46 12.36 5.75
N PRO A 319 -13.23 11.89 7.00
CA PRO A 319 -12.20 12.42 7.87
C PRO A 319 -10.82 12.39 7.20
N GLN A 320 -10.07 13.48 7.35
CA GLN A 320 -8.74 13.62 6.74
C GLN A 320 -7.68 12.81 7.49
N ASN A 321 -7.76 12.79 8.81
CA ASN A 321 -6.71 12.27 9.69
C ASN A 321 -7.19 11.18 10.67
N ILE A 322 -8.45 10.73 10.56
CA ILE A 322 -8.99 9.65 11.40
C ILE A 322 -9.63 8.58 10.52
N LYS A 323 -9.29 7.32 10.76
CA LYS A 323 -9.96 6.16 10.17
C LYS A 323 -10.69 5.39 11.28
N ALA A 324 -12.01 5.35 11.17
CA ALA A 324 -12.91 4.78 12.16
C ALA A 324 -13.72 3.57 11.63
N THR A 325 -13.59 3.28 10.32
CA THR A 325 -14.24 2.15 9.62
C THR A 325 -13.31 1.56 8.57
#